data_AF-A0A1H9T5L3-F1
#
_entry.id   AF-A0A1H9T5L3-F1
#
_cell.length_a   1.000
_cell.length_b   1.000
_cell.length_c   1.000
_cell.angle_alpha   90.00
_cell.angle_beta   90.00
_cell.angle_gamma   90.00
#
_symmetry.space_group_name_H-M   'P 1'
#
loop_
_entity.id
_entity.type
_entity.pdbx_description
1 polymer ?
#
loop_
_entity_poly.entity_id
_entity_poly.type
_entity_poly.pdbx_seq_one_letter_code
_entity_poly.pdbx_strand_id
1 'polypeptide(L)'
;MPVFISYRRDERLDAFILNERLLLEGIPTQLVPFDDEGQTLDDLHGCFCQHMADATHWIGVLYEAHGEDWWTAWLLGAAAMAHRRVTFYHAGSTDLPQRLGKWPVMREREHIDLFVRAYHDEQTFGRAMASQAGRSLVSDRDNADFFHADLKAKIRRGF
;
A
#
# COMPACT_ATOMS: atom_id res chain seq x y z
N MET A 1 3.34 11.73 5.03
CA MET A 1 3.35 10.25 5.04
C MET A 1 2.95 9.76 3.65
N PRO A 2 3.84 9.76 2.65
CA PRO A 2 3.46 9.45 1.27
C PRO A 2 2.95 8.00 1.10
N VAL A 3 2.00 7.82 0.19
CA VAL A 3 1.49 6.52 -0.23
C VAL A 3 2.05 6.18 -1.61
N PHE A 4 2.85 5.13 -1.67
CA PHE A 4 3.35 4.60 -2.91
C PHE A 4 2.30 3.65 -3.51
N ILE A 5 1.90 3.89 -4.76
CA ILE A 5 0.90 3.08 -5.48
C ILE A 5 1.60 2.43 -6.69
N SER A 6 1.72 1.11 -6.68
CA SER A 6 2.28 0.35 -7.80
C SER A 6 1.17 -0.34 -8.59
N TYR A 7 1.24 -0.28 -9.91
CA TYR A 7 0.24 -0.86 -10.81
C TYR A 7 0.88 -1.31 -12.13
N ARG A 8 0.21 -2.18 -12.88
CA ARG A 8 0.53 -2.46 -14.29
C ARG A 8 -0.33 -1.59 -15.19
N ARG A 9 0.10 -1.40 -16.43
CA ARG A 9 -0.58 -0.60 -17.44
C ARG A 9 -2.05 -1.02 -17.64
N ASP A 10 -2.33 -2.31 -17.52
CA ASP A 10 -3.70 -2.86 -17.64
C ASP A 10 -4.62 -2.43 -16.50
N GLU A 11 -4.09 -2.18 -15.29
CA GLU A 11 -4.86 -1.68 -14.14
C GLU A 11 -4.77 -0.15 -13.97
N ARG A 12 -4.31 0.57 -15.01
CA ARG A 12 -4.10 2.02 -14.94
C ARG A 12 -5.36 2.77 -14.52
N LEU A 13 -6.54 2.39 -15.03
CA LEU A 13 -7.77 3.09 -14.68
C LEU A 13 -8.07 3.01 -13.17
N ASP A 14 -7.99 1.81 -12.61
CA ASP A 14 -8.20 1.56 -11.18
C ASP A 14 -7.18 2.30 -10.31
N ALA A 15 -5.90 2.26 -10.71
CA ALA A 15 -4.83 2.94 -10.01
C ALA A 15 -5.00 4.46 -10.01
N PHE A 16 -5.48 5.04 -11.11
CA PHE A 16 -5.78 6.48 -11.21
C PHE A 16 -7.01 6.85 -10.36
N ILE A 17 -8.08 6.06 -10.38
CA ILE A 17 -9.27 6.31 -9.55
C ILE A 17 -8.91 6.27 -8.06
N LEU A 18 -8.13 5.27 -7.64
CA LEU A 18 -7.60 5.16 -6.28
C LEU A 18 -6.74 6.38 -5.93
N ASN A 19 -5.80 6.75 -6.80
CA ASN A 19 -4.92 7.90 -6.61
C ASN A 19 -5.71 9.19 -6.40
N GLU A 20 -6.66 9.49 -7.28
CA GLU A 20 -7.51 10.69 -7.18
C GLU A 20 -8.32 10.68 -5.88
N ARG A 21 -8.88 9.53 -5.49
CA ARG A 21 -9.62 9.41 -4.22
C ARG A 21 -8.75 9.78 -3.02
N LEU A 22 -7.50 9.33 -2.98
CA LEU A 22 -6.56 9.64 -1.90
C LEU A 22 -6.12 11.12 -1.93
N LEU A 23 -5.83 11.67 -3.11
CA LEU A 23 -5.46 13.07 -3.27
C LEU A 23 -6.58 14.02 -2.79
N LEU A 24 -7.84 13.69 -3.06
CA LEU A 24 -9.00 14.46 -2.59
C LEU A 24 -9.11 14.53 -1.05
N GLU A 25 -8.55 13.54 -0.35
CA GLU A 25 -8.49 13.48 1.12
C GLU A 25 -7.18 14.09 1.66
N GLY A 26 -6.38 14.72 0.80
CA GLY A 26 -5.11 15.36 1.18
C GLY A 26 -3.98 14.36 1.47
N ILE A 27 -4.09 13.13 0.96
CA ILE A 27 -3.09 12.08 1.13
C ILE A 27 -2.09 12.17 -0.04
N PRO A 28 -0.80 12.49 0.22
CA PRO A 28 0.20 12.55 -0.85
C PRO A 28 0.49 11.16 -1.40
N THR A 29 0.42 11.02 -2.73
CA THR A 29 0.61 9.75 -3.44
C THR A 29 1.75 9.81 -4.44
N GLN A 30 2.37 8.66 -4.71
CA GLN A 30 3.34 8.45 -5.79
C GLN A 30 2.84 7.27 -6.62
N LEU A 31 2.38 7.53 -7.84
CA LEU A 31 1.77 6.55 -8.72
C LEU A 31 2.81 6.04 -9.75
N VAL A 32 3.17 4.76 -9.69
CA VAL A 32 4.31 4.21 -10.46
C VAL A 32 3.91 2.94 -11.22
N PRO A 33 3.97 2.94 -12.56
CA PRO A 33 3.84 1.72 -13.36
C PRO A 33 5.12 0.87 -13.27
N PHE A 34 5.01 -0.46 -13.25
CA PHE A 34 6.18 -1.36 -13.23
C PHE A 34 6.36 -2.24 -14.49
N ASP A 35 5.49 -2.11 -15.48
CA ASP A 35 5.53 -2.86 -16.74
C ASP A 35 5.88 -1.97 -17.94
N ASP A 36 6.63 -0.89 -17.72
CA ASP A 36 7.00 0.03 -18.79
C ASP A 36 8.14 -0.54 -19.65
N GLU A 37 7.82 -0.88 -20.90
CA GLU A 37 8.69 -1.55 -21.88
C GLU A 37 10.00 -0.79 -22.22
N GLY A 38 10.16 0.45 -21.76
CA GLY A 38 11.32 1.29 -22.01
C GLY A 38 12.38 1.33 -20.90
N GLN A 39 12.16 0.70 -19.74
CA GLN A 39 13.09 0.76 -18.61
C GLN A 39 13.90 -0.53 -18.46
N THR A 40 15.18 -0.41 -18.08
CA THR A 40 15.95 -1.59 -17.69
C THR A 40 15.49 -2.09 -16.32
N LEU A 41 15.72 -3.37 -16.03
CA LEU A 41 15.38 -3.96 -14.74
C LEU A 41 16.12 -3.27 -13.57
N ASP A 42 17.33 -2.79 -13.80
CA ASP A 42 18.12 -2.04 -12.81
C ASP A 42 17.52 -0.65 -12.55
N ASP A 43 17.07 0.05 -13.60
CA ASP A 43 16.39 1.34 -13.46
C ASP A 43 15.09 1.21 -12.67
N LEU A 44 14.29 0.18 -12.98
CA LEU A 44 13.09 -0.17 -12.23
C LEU A 44 13.45 -0.45 -10.76
N HIS A 45 14.42 -1.31 -10.50
CA HIS A 45 14.81 -1.64 -9.12
C HIS A 45 15.22 -0.41 -8.31
N GLY A 46 16.07 0.46 -8.88
CA GLY A 46 16.49 1.70 -8.23
C GLY A 46 15.33 2.66 -7.96
N CYS A 47 14.46 2.86 -8.95
CA CYS A 47 13.26 3.69 -8.84
C CYS A 47 12.34 3.21 -7.71
N PHE A 48 12.08 1.90 -7.65
CA PHE A 48 11.19 1.34 -6.62
C PHE A 48 11.82 1.35 -5.22
N CYS A 49 13.13 1.16 -5.11
CA CYS A 49 13.83 1.35 -3.84
C CYS A 49 13.64 2.77 -3.30
N GLN A 50 13.77 3.78 -4.17
CA GLN A 50 13.56 5.18 -3.79
C GLN A 50 12.12 5.43 -3.35
N HIS A 51 11.13 5.00 -4.15
CA HIS A 51 9.72 5.14 -3.79
C HIS A 51 9.36 4.44 -2.48
N MET A 52 9.88 3.22 -2.26
CA MET A 52 9.66 2.49 -1.02
C MET A 52 10.33 3.18 0.19
N ALA A 53 11.50 3.81 -0.01
CA ALA A 53 12.20 4.56 1.03
C ALA A 53 11.48 5.87 1.41
N ASP A 54 10.86 6.54 0.44
CA ASP A 54 10.17 7.82 0.65
C ASP A 54 8.74 7.67 1.17
N ALA A 55 8.09 6.54 0.87
CA ALA A 55 6.73 6.27 1.28
C ALA A 55 6.64 5.68 2.69
N THR A 56 5.49 5.85 3.35
CA THR A 56 5.17 5.14 4.60
C THR A 56 4.16 4.02 4.38
N HIS A 57 3.38 4.11 3.30
CA HIS A 57 2.40 3.12 2.88
C HIS A 57 2.72 2.65 1.47
N TRP A 58 2.37 1.40 1.18
CA TRP A 58 2.37 0.87 -0.16
C TRP A 58 1.01 0.25 -0.47
N ILE A 59 0.42 0.66 -1.59
CA ILE A 59 -0.76 0.02 -2.18
C ILE A 59 -0.36 -0.66 -3.48
N GLY A 60 -0.45 -1.98 -3.51
CA GLY A 60 -0.34 -2.75 -4.75
C GLY A 60 -1.69 -2.89 -5.43
N VAL A 61 -1.84 -2.35 -6.64
CA VAL A 61 -3.01 -2.60 -7.50
C VAL A 61 -2.80 -3.94 -8.21
N LEU A 62 -3.73 -4.87 -8.03
CA LEU A 62 -3.64 -6.24 -8.52
C LEU A 62 -4.70 -6.51 -9.61
N TYR A 63 -4.39 -7.43 -10.51
CA TYR A 63 -5.29 -7.96 -11.53
C TYR A 63 -5.47 -9.48 -11.44
N GLU A 64 -6.58 -9.97 -11.98
CA GLU A 64 -7.09 -11.35 -11.84
C GLU A 64 -6.09 -12.45 -12.23
N ALA A 65 -5.11 -12.15 -13.10
CA ALA A 65 -4.18 -13.16 -13.61
C ALA A 65 -2.86 -13.30 -12.84
N HIS A 66 -2.51 -12.43 -11.87
CA HIS A 66 -1.12 -12.30 -11.44
C HIS A 66 -0.87 -12.08 -9.93
N GLY A 67 -1.57 -12.83 -9.09
CA GLY A 67 -1.17 -12.91 -7.68
C GLY A 67 0.20 -13.59 -7.46
N GLU A 68 0.83 -14.13 -8.51
CA GLU A 68 2.11 -14.86 -8.51
C GLU A 68 3.26 -14.17 -9.24
N ASP A 69 3.18 -12.87 -9.53
CA ASP A 69 4.32 -12.20 -10.15
C ASP A 69 5.51 -12.05 -9.18
N TRP A 70 6.73 -12.22 -9.71
CA TRP A 70 7.97 -12.16 -8.94
C TRP A 70 8.27 -10.74 -8.45
N TRP A 71 7.83 -9.71 -9.19
CA TRP A 71 7.99 -8.31 -8.81
C TRP A 71 7.18 -7.98 -7.56
N THR A 72 5.92 -8.41 -7.51
CA THR A 72 5.06 -8.25 -6.34
C THR A 72 5.66 -8.94 -5.10
N ALA A 73 6.25 -10.12 -5.27
CA ALA A 73 6.93 -10.82 -4.18
C ALA A 73 8.19 -10.05 -3.68
N TRP A 74 8.96 -9.47 -4.60
CA TRP A 74 10.09 -8.62 -4.24
C TRP A 74 9.66 -7.36 -3.49
N LEU A 75 8.64 -6.64 -3.99
CA LEU A 75 8.08 -5.46 -3.32
C LEU A 75 7.55 -5.77 -1.92
N LEU A 76 6.90 -6.93 -1.74
CA LEU A 76 6.48 -7.43 -0.43
C LEU A 76 7.66 -7.60 0.52
N GLY A 77 8.76 -8.18 0.05
CA GLY A 77 10.00 -8.31 0.82
C GLY A 77 10.54 -6.94 1.24
N ALA A 78 10.71 -6.02 0.28
CA ALA A 78 11.21 -4.67 0.53
C ALA A 78 10.32 -3.89 1.52
N ALA A 79 9.00 -3.93 1.31
CA ALA A 79 8.04 -3.25 2.17
C ALA A 79 8.02 -3.82 3.60
N ALA A 80 8.11 -5.14 3.76
CA ALA A 80 8.17 -5.78 5.07
C ALA A 80 9.45 -5.42 5.83
N MET A 81 10.60 -5.39 5.14
CA MET A 81 11.88 -4.97 5.72
C MET A 81 11.90 -3.50 6.13
N ALA A 82 11.23 -2.63 5.36
CA ALA A 82 11.09 -1.21 5.65
C ALA A 82 9.90 -0.87 6.57
N HIS A 83 9.23 -1.88 7.12
CA HIS A 83 8.05 -1.74 8.00
C HIS A 83 6.96 -0.83 7.41
N ARG A 84 6.71 -0.96 6.11
CA ARG A 84 5.66 -0.18 5.42
C ARG A 84 4.28 -0.75 5.69
N ARG A 85 3.30 0.15 5.69
CA ARG A 85 1.88 -0.21 5.74
C ARG A 85 1.47 -0.68 4.35
N VAL A 86 1.61 -1.98 4.12
CA VAL A 86 1.19 -2.69 2.91
C VAL A 86 -0.33 -2.91 2.87
N THR A 87 -0.95 -2.64 1.73
CA THR A 87 -2.35 -3.00 1.41
C THR A 87 -2.45 -3.30 -0.08
N PHE A 88 -3.44 -4.07 -0.49
CA PHE A 88 -3.72 -4.33 -1.90
C PHE A 88 -5.07 -3.78 -2.33
N TYR A 89 -5.19 -3.35 -3.58
CA TYR A 89 -6.46 -3.05 -4.21
C TYR A 89 -6.70 -4.03 -5.36
N HIS A 90 -7.86 -4.68 -5.36
CA HIS A 90 -8.26 -5.63 -6.39
C HIS A 90 -9.76 -5.49 -6.66
N ALA A 91 -10.12 -4.83 -7.77
CA ALA A 91 -11.51 -4.64 -8.18
C ALA A 91 -12.16 -5.93 -8.73
N GLY A 92 -11.36 -6.95 -9.03
CA GLY A 92 -11.83 -8.23 -9.57
C GLY A 92 -12.52 -9.13 -8.55
N SER A 93 -13.28 -10.09 -9.07
CA SER A 93 -13.99 -11.10 -8.27
C SER A 93 -13.12 -12.30 -7.91
N THR A 94 -11.98 -12.43 -8.57
CA THR A 94 -11.07 -13.55 -8.40
C THR A 94 -10.46 -13.61 -6.99
N ASP A 95 -10.23 -14.82 -6.51
CA ASP A 95 -9.53 -15.05 -5.26
C ASP A 95 -8.04 -14.73 -5.41
N LEU A 96 -7.51 -13.96 -4.46
CA LEU A 96 -6.09 -13.66 -4.41
C LEU A 96 -5.32 -14.83 -3.79
N PRO A 97 -4.06 -15.05 -4.19
CA PRO A 97 -3.25 -16.11 -3.60
C PRO A 97 -3.16 -16.00 -2.09
N GLN A 98 -3.25 -17.15 -1.42
CA GLN A 98 -3.27 -17.25 0.05
C GLN A 98 -2.09 -16.53 0.72
N ARG A 99 -0.94 -16.47 0.05
CA ARG A 99 0.26 -15.75 0.50
C ARG A 99 0.02 -14.25 0.76
N LEU A 100 -0.88 -13.62 0.00
CA LEU A 100 -1.26 -12.21 0.19
C LEU A 100 -2.25 -12.04 1.35
N GLY A 101 -2.85 -13.14 1.81
CA GLY A 101 -3.82 -13.16 2.89
C GLY A 101 -3.30 -12.68 4.23
N LYS A 102 -2.01 -12.38 4.39
CA LYS A 102 -1.49 -11.65 5.57
C LYS A 102 -2.01 -10.21 5.60
N TRP A 103 -1.98 -9.52 4.47
CA TRP A 103 -2.24 -8.08 4.37
C TRP A 103 -3.73 -7.76 4.10
N PRO A 104 -4.17 -6.53 4.37
CA PRO A 104 -5.51 -6.07 3.99
C PRO A 104 -5.66 -6.02 2.47
N VAL A 105 -6.84 -6.39 1.98
CA VAL A 105 -7.20 -6.34 0.56
C VAL A 105 -8.48 -5.51 0.42
N MET A 106 -8.35 -4.37 -0.23
CA MET A 106 -9.45 -3.51 -0.63
C MET A 106 -10.02 -4.02 -1.96
N ARG A 107 -11.34 -4.04 -2.08
CA ARG A 107 -12.06 -4.55 -3.26
C ARG A 107 -13.13 -3.57 -3.71
N GLU A 108 -13.73 -2.90 -2.73
CA GLU A 108 -14.82 -1.94 -2.93
C GLU A 108 -14.35 -0.53 -2.55
N ARG A 109 -15.13 0.48 -2.95
CA ARG A 109 -14.80 1.88 -2.70
C ARG A 109 -14.82 2.21 -1.21
N GLU A 110 -15.73 1.57 -0.49
CA GLU A 110 -15.89 1.63 0.96
C GLU A 110 -14.61 1.16 1.66
N HIS A 111 -13.90 0.17 1.10
CA HIS A 111 -12.61 -0.27 1.65
C HIS A 111 -11.51 0.79 1.48
N ILE A 112 -11.56 1.58 0.41
CA ILE A 112 -10.65 2.72 0.22
C ILE A 112 -10.94 3.79 1.29
N ASP A 113 -12.21 4.05 1.58
CA ASP A 113 -12.59 5.01 2.63
C ASP A 113 -12.14 4.53 4.02
N LEU A 114 -12.17 3.22 4.29
CA LEU A 114 -11.59 2.64 5.51
C LEU A 114 -10.08 2.84 5.58
N PHE A 115 -9.36 2.68 4.46
CA PHE A 115 -7.93 2.98 4.40
C PHE A 115 -7.65 4.46 4.68
N VAL A 116 -8.41 5.39 4.08
CA VAL A 116 -8.29 6.83 4.32
C VAL A 116 -8.44 7.15 5.80
N ARG A 117 -9.47 6.60 6.46
CA ARG A 117 -9.67 6.79 7.91
C ARG A 117 -8.49 6.27 8.72
N ALA A 118 -8.05 5.03 8.46
CA ALA A 118 -6.90 4.43 9.14
C ALA A 118 -5.61 5.25 8.95
N TYR A 119 -5.40 5.80 7.76
CA TYR A 119 -4.27 6.68 7.45
C TYR A 119 -4.29 7.97 8.28
N HIS A 120 -5.44 8.64 8.37
CA HIS A 120 -5.56 9.88 9.15
C HIS A 120 -5.50 9.65 10.66
N ASP A 121 -6.08 8.55 11.13
CA ASP A 121 -5.95 8.10 12.52
C ASP A 121 -4.45 7.94 12.85
N GLU A 122 -3.72 7.19 12.02
CA GLU A 122 -2.28 6.99 12.20
C GLU A 122 -1.48 8.29 12.16
N GLN A 123 -1.78 9.20 11.22
CA GLN A 123 -1.15 10.53 11.20
C GLN A 123 -1.36 11.28 12.52
N THR A 124 -2.56 11.20 13.09
CA THR A 124 -2.94 11.89 14.33
C THR A 124 -2.21 11.29 15.52
N PHE A 125 -2.21 9.96 15.64
CA PHE A 125 -1.46 9.24 16.69
C PHE A 125 0.05 9.46 16.57
N GLY A 126 0.59 9.42 15.34
CA GLY A 126 2.00 9.67 15.06
C GLY A 126 2.45 11.06 15.46
N ARG A 127 1.64 12.10 15.20
CA ARG A 127 1.92 13.47 15.65
C ARG A 127 1.88 13.60 17.17
N ALA A 128 0.88 13.00 17.82
CA ALA A 128 0.79 12.99 19.27
C ALA A 128 2.00 12.30 19.91
N MET A 129 2.52 11.21 19.32
CA MET A 129 3.66 10.48 19.87
C MET A 129 5.01 11.09 19.54
N ALA A 130 5.18 11.71 18.37
CA ALA A 130 6.40 12.44 18.00
C ALA A 130 6.67 13.64 18.92
N SER A 131 5.62 14.21 19.52
CA SER A 131 5.75 15.25 20.54
C SER A 131 6.31 14.76 21.89
N GLN A 132 6.43 13.44 22.11
CA GLN A 132 6.81 12.85 23.41
C GLN A 132 8.16 12.12 23.43
N ALA A 133 8.64 11.50 22.34
CA ALA A 133 10.01 10.95 22.23
C ALA A 133 10.32 10.46 20.80
N GLY A 134 11.61 10.32 20.46
CA GLY A 134 12.11 9.92 19.14
C GLY A 134 11.59 8.55 18.65
N ARG A 135 11.25 8.49 17.36
CA ARG A 135 10.74 7.28 16.67
C ARG A 135 11.74 6.13 16.77
N SER A 136 11.40 5.07 17.50
CA SER A 136 12.17 3.82 17.55
C SER A 136 11.74 2.88 16.40
N LEU A 137 12.68 2.13 15.81
CA LEU A 137 12.40 1.11 14.78
C LEU A 137 11.37 0.07 15.22
N VAL A 138 11.37 -0.29 16.52
CA VAL A 138 10.40 -1.21 17.12
C VAL A 138 8.97 -0.65 17.01
N SER A 139 8.81 0.67 17.20
CA SER A 139 7.51 1.33 17.11
C SER A 139 6.93 1.32 15.69
N ASP A 140 7.77 1.39 14.65
CA ASP A 140 7.26 1.45 13.26
C ASP A 140 6.78 0.06 12.79
N ARG A 141 7.43 -1.02 13.24
CA ARG A 141 6.97 -2.38 13.01
C ARG A 141 5.62 -2.64 13.70
N ASP A 142 5.52 -2.31 14.99
CA ASP A 142 4.29 -2.53 15.75
C ASP A 142 3.12 -1.71 15.19
N ASN A 143 3.39 -0.48 14.73
CA ASN A 143 2.41 0.35 14.05
C ASN A 143 1.95 -0.27 12.71
N ALA A 144 2.87 -0.84 11.92
CA ALA A 144 2.52 -1.50 10.67
C ALA A 144 1.64 -2.74 10.91
N ASP A 145 2.00 -3.59 11.88
CA ASP A 145 1.21 -4.77 12.23
C ASP A 145 -0.18 -4.38 12.78
N PHE A 146 -0.27 -3.32 13.59
CA PHE A 146 -1.55 -2.76 14.07
C PHE A 146 -2.40 -2.24 12.91
N PHE A 147 -1.82 -1.45 12.02
CA PHE A 147 -2.50 -0.92 10.83
C PHE A 147 -3.08 -2.06 9.98
N HIS A 148 -2.30 -3.12 9.74
CA HIS A 148 -2.76 -4.28 8.97
C HIS A 148 -3.90 -5.02 9.67
N ALA A 149 -3.79 -5.25 10.96
CA ALA A 149 -4.81 -5.97 11.72
C ALA A 149 -6.13 -5.19 11.78
N ASP A 150 -6.07 -3.89 12.07
CA ASP A 150 -7.23 -3.01 12.19
C ASP A 150 -7.96 -2.84 10.85
N LEU A 151 -7.24 -2.46 9.79
CA LEU A 151 -7.86 -2.26 8.46
C LEU A 151 -8.51 -3.56 7.96
N LYS A 152 -7.83 -4.69 8.12
CA LYS A 152 -8.37 -6.00 7.72
C LYS A 152 -9.60 -6.40 8.53
N ALA A 153 -9.63 -6.10 9.83
CA ALA A 153 -10.79 -6.34 10.67
C ALA A 153 -11.99 -5.47 10.26
N LYS A 154 -11.76 -4.20 9.93
CA LYS A 154 -12.80 -3.26 9.44
C LYS A 154 -13.38 -3.73 8.11
N ILE A 155 -12.51 -4.08 7.15
CA ILE A 155 -12.92 -4.62 5.84
C ILE A 155 -13.79 -5.89 6.01
N ARG A 156 -13.36 -6.85 6.84
CA ARG A 156 -14.11 -8.09 7.06
C ARG A 156 -15.49 -7.87 7.69
N ARG A 157 -15.67 -6.80 8.47
CA ARG A 157 -16.92 -6.50 9.17
C ARG A 157 -17.89 -5.65 8.34
N GLY A 158 -17.44 -5.06 7.23
CA GLY A 158 -18.28 -4.24 6.35
C GLY A 158 -18.73 -2.92 6.96
N PHE A 159 -17.86 -2.25 7.74
CA PHE A 159 -18.12 -0.95 8.36
C PHE A 159 -17.82 0.24 7.43
#